data_AF-A0AAV1VAG6-F1
#
_entry.id   AF-A0AAV1VAG6-F1
#
_cell.length_a   1.000
_cell.length_b   1.000
_cell.length_c   1.000
_cell.angle_alpha   90.00
_cell.angle_beta   90.00
_cell.angle_gamma   90.00
#
_symmetry.space_group_name_H-M   'P 1'
#
loop_
_entity.id
_entity.type
_entity.pdbx_description
1 polymer ?
#
loop_
_entity_poly.entity_id
_entity_poly.type
_entity_poly.pdbx_seq_one_letter_code
_entity_poly.pdbx_strand_id
1 'polypeptide(L)'
;MIHSDVCGPMQTSTFSGKRYFVTFIDDKSRYCVVYLLKSKSEVAAKFMEYAAMVETQTGKRAKYLQIDNGGDYKSDKLARFCAERVIQQSFTHPYTPQLNGVAERINRTLVECARCMVEHAVLGKELLG
;
A
#
# COMPACT_ATOMS: atom_id res chain seq x y z
N MET A 1 2.31 -13.61 -4.77
CA MET A 1 2.15 -13.07 -3.40
C MET A 1 1.99 -11.58 -3.55
N ILE A 2 1.13 -10.96 -2.75
CA ILE A 2 0.96 -9.50 -2.75
C ILE A 2 1.72 -8.94 -1.56
N HIS A 3 2.67 -8.04 -1.81
CA HIS A 3 3.34 -7.26 -0.78
C HIS A 3 2.59 -5.95 -0.56
N SER A 4 2.45 -5.54 0.70
CA SER A 4 1.70 -4.35 1.06
C SER A 4 2.36 -3.57 2.18
N ASP A 5 2.46 -2.26 2.01
CA ASP A 5 2.99 -1.34 3.02
C ASP A 5 2.23 0.00 3.02
N VAL A 6 2.07 0.59 4.21
CA VAL A 6 1.45 1.92 4.38
C VAL A 6 2.53 2.93 4.72
N CYS A 7 2.67 3.94 3.87
CA CYS A 7 3.60 5.03 4.10
C CYS A 7 2.88 6.29 4.60
N GLY A 8 3.44 6.93 5.62
CA GLY A 8 2.96 8.19 6.20
C GLY A 8 2.88 8.18 7.74
N PRO A 9 2.41 9.27 8.35
CA PRO A 9 1.84 10.45 7.69
C PRO A 9 2.89 11.30 6.97
N MET A 10 2.56 11.80 5.78
CA MET A 10 3.28 12.90 5.12
C MET A 10 3.00 14.18 5.93
N GLN A 11 3.98 15.05 6.13
CA GLN A 11 3.84 16.30 6.89
C GLN A 11 2.83 17.27 6.26
N THR A 12 2.61 17.21 4.95
CA THR A 12 1.64 17.91 4.11
C THR A 12 0.57 16.94 3.66
N SER A 13 -0.67 17.40 3.78
CA SER A 13 -1.79 16.77 3.10
C SER A 13 -1.90 17.20 1.65
N THR A 14 -2.33 16.29 0.78
CA THR A 14 -2.91 16.67 -0.52
C THR A 14 -4.07 17.66 -0.33
N PHE A 15 -4.48 18.35 -1.41
CA PHE A 15 -5.65 19.25 -1.39
C PHE A 15 -6.92 18.59 -0.80
N SER A 16 -7.06 17.28 -0.99
CA SER A 16 -8.19 16.48 -0.46
C SER A 16 -8.00 15.99 0.98
N GLY A 17 -6.95 16.40 1.69
CA GLY A 17 -6.67 16.01 3.08
C GLY A 17 -5.99 14.65 3.27
N LYS A 18 -5.54 14.00 2.20
CA LYS A 18 -4.85 12.69 2.26
C LYS A 18 -3.41 12.85 2.73
N ARG A 19 -2.99 12.04 3.71
CA ARG A 19 -1.65 12.09 4.34
C ARG A 19 -0.93 10.75 4.35
N TYR A 20 -1.56 9.69 3.84
CA TYR A 20 -0.96 8.37 3.75
C TYR A 20 -1.11 7.84 2.33
N PHE A 21 -0.31 6.85 1.99
CA PHE A 21 -0.60 5.99 0.85
C PHE A 21 -0.32 4.53 1.20
N VAL A 22 -1.02 3.62 0.53
CA VAL A 22 -0.76 2.19 0.59
C VAL A 22 -0.36 1.68 -0.78
N THR A 23 0.61 0.78 -0.82
CA THR A 23 1.01 0.08 -2.04
C THR A 23 0.61 -1.38 -1.98
N PHE A 24 0.11 -1.90 -3.10
CA PHE A 24 -0.11 -3.33 -3.31
C PHE A 24 0.71 -3.77 -4.51
N ILE A 25 1.67 -4.67 -4.27
CA ILE A 25 2.65 -5.08 -5.26
C ILE A 25 2.54 -6.58 -5.48
N ASP A 26 2.22 -7.00 -6.70
CA ASP A 26 2.32 -8.41 -7.06
C ASP A 26 3.79 -8.82 -7.23
N ASP A 27 4.22 -9.80 -6.45
CA ASP A 27 5.61 -10.25 -6.42
C ASP A 27 6.10 -10.83 -7.75
N LYS A 28 5.19 -11.44 -8.54
CA LYS A 28 5.57 -12.07 -9.81
C LYS A 28 5.71 -11.06 -10.93
N SER A 29 4.69 -10.23 -11.14
CA SER A 29 4.64 -9.26 -12.25
C SER A 29 5.32 -7.94 -11.93
N ARG A 30 5.60 -7.67 -10.64
CA ARG A 30 6.01 -6.36 -10.13
C ARG A 30 4.98 -5.25 -10.39
N TYR A 31 3.74 -5.61 -10.75
CA TYR A 31 2.65 -4.67 -10.90
C TYR A 31 2.34 -4.04 -9.54
N CYS A 32 2.42 -2.71 -9.47
CA CYS A 32 2.24 -1.93 -8.25
C CYS A 32 1.04 -0.99 -8.41
N VAL A 33 0.13 -1.04 -7.44
CA VAL A 33 -0.98 -0.08 -7.34
C VAL A 33 -0.81 0.75 -6.08
N VAL A 34 -0.97 2.07 -6.21
CA VAL A 34 -0.86 3.03 -5.12
C VAL A 34 -2.23 3.65 -4.85
N TYR A 35 -2.67 3.64 -3.59
CA TYR A 35 -3.88 4.35 -3.15
C TYR A 35 -3.53 5.40 -2.12
N LEU A 36 -3.98 6.64 -2.34
CA LEU A 36 -3.89 7.72 -1.35
C LEU A 36 -5.01 7.61 -0.31
N LEU A 37 -4.67 7.77 0.97
CA LEU A 37 -5.58 7.62 2.11
C LEU A 37 -5.58 8.86 3.02
N LYS A 38 -6.73 9.17 3.61
CA LYS A 38 -6.86 10.14 4.72
C LYS A 38 -6.46 9.49 6.04
N SER A 39 -6.86 8.24 6.26
CA SER A 39 -6.52 7.47 7.47
C SER A 39 -6.15 6.03 7.13
N LYS A 40 -5.36 5.43 8.01
CA LYS A 40 -4.91 4.04 7.86
C LYS A 40 -6.04 3.01 7.96
N SER A 41 -7.19 3.38 8.53
CA SER A 41 -8.41 2.56 8.54
C SER A 41 -8.99 2.28 7.14
N GLU A 42 -8.61 3.05 6.12
CA GLU A 42 -9.08 2.86 4.74
C GLU A 42 -8.39 1.70 4.02
N VAL A 43 -7.27 1.19 4.56
CA VAL A 43 -6.44 0.14 3.94
C VAL A 43 -7.25 -1.10 3.59
N ALA A 44 -8.10 -1.57 4.50
CA ALA A 44 -8.92 -2.76 4.27
C ALA A 44 -9.86 -2.58 3.07
N ALA A 45 -10.49 -1.41 2.94
CA ALA A 45 -11.38 -1.12 1.82
C ALA A 45 -10.59 -1.07 0.49
N LYS A 46 -9.39 -0.46 0.51
CA LYS A 46 -8.54 -0.38 -0.68
C LYS A 46 -7.95 -1.71 -1.10
N PHE A 47 -7.66 -2.60 -0.15
CA PHE A 47 -7.25 -3.96 -0.49
C PHE A 47 -8.36 -4.75 -1.18
N MET A 48 -9.62 -4.61 -0.73
CA MET A 48 -10.76 -5.27 -1.37
C MET A 48 -10.98 -4.76 -2.80
N GLU A 49 -10.86 -3.46 -3.01
CA GLU A 49 -10.93 -2.82 -4.33
C GLU A 49 -9.82 -3.36 -5.25
N TYR A 50 -8.59 -3.41 -4.75
CA TYR A 50 -7.44 -3.98 -5.46
C TYR A 50 -7.66 -5.46 -5.81
N ALA A 51 -8.08 -6.29 -4.85
CA ALA A 51 -8.28 -7.72 -5.06
C ALA A 51 -9.36 -8.01 -6.13
N ALA A 52 -10.47 -7.25 -6.10
CA ALA A 52 -11.52 -7.35 -7.10
C ALA A 52 -11.03 -6.91 -8.49
N MET A 53 -10.26 -5.83 -8.57
CA MET A 53 -9.67 -5.35 -9.81
C MET A 53 -8.71 -6.39 -10.42
N VAL A 54 -7.80 -6.95 -9.63
CA VAL A 54 -6.84 -7.98 -10.10
C VAL A 54 -7.56 -9.25 -10.55
N GLU A 55 -8.55 -9.71 -9.80
CA GLU A 55 -9.34 -10.90 -10.16
C GLU A 55 -10.08 -10.67 -11.48
N THR A 56 -10.66 -9.48 -11.67
CA THR A 56 -11.39 -9.12 -12.90
C THR A 56 -10.45 -9.01 -14.11
N GLN A 57 -9.29 -8.37 -13.95
CA GLN A 57 -8.36 -8.14 -15.07
C GLN A 57 -7.58 -9.38 -15.48
N THR A 58 -7.29 -10.28 -14.53
CA THR A 58 -6.37 -11.41 -14.77
C THR A 58 -7.03 -12.77 -14.68
N GLY A 59 -8.28 -12.85 -14.19
CA GLY A 59 -8.95 -14.10 -13.85
C GLY A 59 -8.30 -14.85 -12.68
N LYS A 60 -7.35 -14.24 -11.97
CA LYS A 60 -6.58 -14.88 -10.89
C LYS A 60 -6.84 -14.19 -9.57
N ARG A 61 -7.09 -14.99 -8.53
CA ARG A 61 -7.25 -14.51 -7.16
C ARG A 61 -5.90 -14.41 -6.45
N ALA A 62 -5.72 -13.37 -5.65
CA ALA A 62 -4.61 -13.27 -4.71
C ALA A 62 -4.67 -14.43 -3.69
N LYS A 63 -3.55 -15.12 -3.46
CA LYS A 63 -3.47 -16.25 -2.52
C LYS A 63 -2.79 -15.89 -1.20
N TYR A 64 -1.85 -14.95 -1.26
CA TYR A 64 -1.01 -14.55 -0.15
C TYR A 64 -0.94 -13.04 -0.09
N LEU A 65 -1.14 -12.48 1.10
CA LEU A 65 -0.94 -11.08 1.41
C LEU A 65 0.16 -10.99 2.49
N GLN A 66 1.31 -10.46 2.11
CA GLN A 66 2.44 -10.16 2.99
C GLN A 66 2.34 -8.68 3.39
N ILE A 67 2.32 -8.44 4.69
CA ILE A 67 2.06 -7.14 5.28
C ILE A 67 3.16 -6.84 6.30
N ASP A 68 3.55 -5.57 6.45
CA ASP A 68 4.28 -5.16 7.64
C ASP A 68 3.46 -5.33 8.92
N ASN A 69 4.12 -5.56 10.06
CA ASN A 69 3.47 -5.74 11.36
C ASN A 69 2.92 -4.43 11.97
N GLY A 70 2.74 -3.40 11.14
CA GLY A 70 2.02 -2.20 11.51
C GLY A 70 0.58 -2.53 11.92
N GLY A 71 0.09 -1.90 13.00
CA GLY A 71 -1.27 -2.12 13.51
C GLY A 71 -2.40 -1.79 12.52
N ASP A 72 -2.05 -1.17 11.40
CA ASP A 72 -2.92 -0.66 10.35
C ASP A 72 -3.69 -1.75 9.61
N TYR A 73 -3.20 -2.99 9.68
CA TYR A 73 -3.79 -4.15 9.02
C TYR A 73 -4.52 -5.10 9.99
N LYS A 74 -4.61 -4.74 11.27
CA LYS A 74 -5.32 -5.54 12.30
C LYS A 74 -6.84 -5.34 12.30
N SER A 75 -7.42 -4.85 11.21
CA SER A 75 -8.87 -4.67 11.13
C SER A 75 -9.59 -6.01 10.97
N ASP A 76 -10.63 -6.25 11.77
CA ASP A 76 -11.51 -7.42 11.63
C ASP A 76 -12.09 -7.57 10.23
N LYS A 77 -12.32 -6.42 9.56
CA LYS A 77 -12.84 -6.35 8.20
C LYS A 77 -11.88 -6.98 7.19
N LEU A 78 -10.58 -6.68 7.27
CA LEU A 78 -9.57 -7.27 6.39
C LEU A 78 -9.41 -8.76 6.69
N ALA A 79 -9.36 -9.13 7.97
CA ALA A 79 -9.24 -10.52 8.39
C ALA A 79 -10.40 -11.38 7.88
N ARG A 80 -11.64 -10.90 8.03
CA ARG A 80 -12.84 -11.58 7.53
C ARG A 80 -12.82 -11.74 6.01
N PHE A 81 -12.49 -10.68 5.27
CA PHE A 81 -12.40 -10.76 3.81
C PHE A 81 -11.34 -11.76 3.36
N CYS A 82 -10.17 -11.76 3.98
CA CYS A 82 -9.12 -12.72 3.69
C CYS A 82 -9.57 -14.16 4.00
N ALA A 83 -10.27 -14.39 5.11
CA ALA A 83 -10.81 -15.70 5.46
C ALA A 83 -11.86 -16.19 4.44
N GLU A 84 -12.83 -15.34 4.08
CA GLU A 84 -13.87 -15.65 3.08
C GLU A 84 -13.29 -15.96 1.70
N ARG A 85 -12.18 -15.30 1.33
CA ARG A 85 -11.51 -15.46 0.04
C ARG A 85 -10.38 -16.49 0.06
N VAL A 86 -10.09 -17.10 1.21
CA VAL A 86 -8.97 -18.03 1.45
C VAL A 86 -7.61 -17.41 1.09
N ILE A 87 -7.43 -16.14 1.45
CA ILE A 87 -6.18 -15.40 1.31
C ILE A 87 -5.39 -15.57 2.61
N GLN A 88 -4.19 -16.15 2.51
CA GLN A 88 -3.30 -16.30 3.66
C GLN A 88 -2.60 -14.97 3.95
N GLN A 89 -2.79 -14.45 5.15
CA GLN A 89 -2.11 -13.25 5.64
C GLN A 89 -0.81 -13.66 6.34
N SER A 90 0.28 -12.99 5.98
CA SER A 90 1.58 -13.13 6.61
C SER A 90 2.03 -11.75 7.07
N PHE A 91 2.48 -11.64 8.32
CA PHE A 91 3.01 -10.42 8.90
C PHE A 91 4.52 -10.55 9.01
N THR A 92 5.28 -9.58 8.51
CA THR A 92 6.74 -9.62 8.61
C THR A 92 7.16 -9.52 10.07
N HIS A 93 8.11 -10.35 10.48
CA HIS A 93 8.74 -10.15 11.79
C HIS A 93 9.61 -8.88 11.75
N PRO A 94 9.68 -8.11 12.85
CA PRO A 94 10.54 -6.91 12.95
C PRO A 94 12.00 -7.16 12.55
N TYR A 95 12.47 -8.40 12.72
CA TYR A 95 13.86 -8.80 12.49
C TYR A 95 14.14 -9.38 11.09
N THR A 96 13.14 -9.39 10.19
CA THR A 96 13.30 -9.83 8.79
C THR A 96 12.84 -8.75 7.80
N PRO A 97 13.58 -7.63 7.68
CA PRO A 97 13.25 -6.54 6.76
C PRO A 97 13.20 -6.98 5.29
N GLN A 98 13.90 -8.06 4.94
CA GLN A 98 13.98 -8.55 3.57
C GLN A 98 12.60 -8.94 3.00
N LEU A 99 11.66 -9.36 3.86
CA LEU A 99 10.34 -9.81 3.44
C LEU A 99 9.42 -8.65 3.01
N ASN A 100 9.58 -7.46 3.59
CA ASN A 100 8.84 -6.26 3.16
C ASN A 100 9.69 -5.29 2.31
N GLY A 101 10.99 -5.56 2.14
CA GLY A 101 11.92 -4.69 1.44
C GLY A 101 11.54 -4.39 -0.02
N VAL A 102 10.69 -5.21 -0.64
CA VAL A 102 10.10 -4.91 -1.96
C VAL A 102 9.18 -3.70 -1.89
N ALA A 103 8.25 -3.69 -0.95
CA ALA A 103 7.31 -2.58 -0.78
C ALA A 103 8.02 -1.32 -0.30
N GLU A 104 8.92 -1.45 0.68
CA GLU A 104 9.70 -0.31 1.18
C GLU A 104 10.54 0.36 0.09
N ARG A 105 11.18 -0.43 -0.79
CA ARG A 105 11.99 0.11 -1.88
C ARG A 105 11.14 0.86 -2.89
N ILE A 106 9.99 0.30 -3.27
CA ILE A 106 9.05 0.96 -4.18
C ILE A 106 8.49 2.23 -3.55
N ASN A 107 8.13 2.20 -2.27
CA ASN A 107 7.62 3.37 -1.54
C ASN A 107 8.64 4.51 -1.53
N ARG A 108 9.92 4.21 -1.29
CA ARG A 108 11.00 5.20 -1.38
C ARG A 108 11.12 5.81 -2.78
N THR A 109 11.14 4.98 -3.83
CA THR A 109 11.22 5.46 -5.21
C THR A 109 10.01 6.34 -5.57
N LEU A 110 8.80 5.95 -5.15
CA LEU A 110 7.58 6.75 -5.39
C LEU A 110 7.65 8.12 -4.73
N VAL A 111 8.11 8.20 -3.48
CA VAL A 111 8.26 9.47 -2.75
C VAL A 111 9.32 10.36 -3.41
N GLU A 112 10.46 9.78 -3.82
CA GLU A 112 11.52 10.51 -4.52
C GLU A 112 11.04 11.06 -5.87
N CYS A 113 10.37 10.24 -6.69
CA CYS A 113 9.81 10.68 -7.97
C CYS A 113 8.76 11.78 -7.77
N ALA A 114 7.85 11.63 -6.81
CA ALA A 114 6.84 12.64 -6.52
C ALA A 114 7.48 13.97 -6.10
N ARG A 115 8.53 13.93 -5.28
CA ARG A 115 9.30 15.13 -4.89
C ARG A 115 9.90 15.83 -6.10
N CYS A 116 10.60 15.09 -6.96
CA CYS A 116 11.20 15.65 -8.16
C CYS A 116 10.15 16.27 -9.11
N MET A 117 8.98 15.64 -9.27
CA MET A 117 7.91 16.16 -10.11
C MET A 117 7.33 17.47 -9.59
N VAL A 118 7.11 17.58 -8.27
CA VAL A 118 6.59 18.81 -7.65
C VAL A 118 7.61 19.94 -7.74
N GLU A 119 8.90 19.64 -7.48
CA GLU A 119 9.98 20.61 -7.62
C GLU A 119 10.11 21.12 -9.06
N HIS A 120 10.05 20.21 -10.05
CA HIS A 120 10.11 20.58 -11.47
C HIS A 120 8.91 21.42 -11.91
N ALA A 121 7.72 21.14 -11.39
CA ALA A 121 6.50 21.86 -11.73
C ALA A 121 6.44 23.29 -11.13
N VAL A 122 7.45 23.72 -10.37
CA VAL A 122 7.47 24.99 -9.60
C VAL A 122 6.23 25.13 -8.71
N LEU A 123 5.64 24.00 -8.33
CA LEU A 123 4.54 23.95 -7.37
C LEU A 123 5.14 24.15 -5.98
N GLY A 124 4.53 25.02 -5.17
CA GLY A 124 5.06 25.38 -3.86
C GLY A 124 5.37 24.16 -3.00
N LYS A 125 6.51 24.19 -2.29
CA LYS A 125 6.95 23.12 -1.36
C LYS A 125 5.93 22.78 -0.28
N GLU A 126 4.90 23.60 -0.12
CA GLU A 126 3.74 23.40 0.75
C GLU A 126 2.94 22.13 0.42
N LEU A 127 3.11 21.54 -0.77
CA LEU A 127 2.51 20.26 -1.18
C LEU A 127 3.27 19.01 -0.70
N LEU A 128 4.40 19.18 0.01
CA LEU A 128 5.42 18.12 0.16
C LEU A 128 5.98 17.85 1.56
N GLY A 129 5.43 18.46 2.59
CA GLY A 129 5.66 17.97 3.95
C GLY A 129 5.40 16.47 4.03
#